data_AF-A0A4Q3DQE1-F1
#
_entry.id   AF-A0A4Q3DQE1-F1
#
_cell.length_a   1.000
_cell.length_b   1.000
_cell.length_c   1.000
_cell.angle_alpha   90.00
_cell.angle_beta   90.00
_cell.angle_gamma   90.00
#
_symmetry.space_group_name_H-M   'P 1'
#
loop_
_entity.id
_entity.type
_entity.pdbx_description
1 polymer ?
#
loop_
_entity_poly.entity_id
_entity_poly.type
_entity_poly.pdbx_seq_one_letter_code
_entity_poly.pdbx_strand_id
1 'polypeptide(L)'
;MWPFLSDPPSIVQFIMLIACVPMGLSHIVRPALWIDFFARLTAMGRPGLVLKVLAVELWPALLIVSLHQVWSGPAIVLTLYGWAQFGKVWIALLFPAIGMRSMAMAEKHGARGFVAGGLLLIAVGLSAGAALYWA
;
A
#
# COMPACT_ATOMS: atom_id res chain seq x y z
N MET A 1 20.03 17.13 -7.76
CA MET A 1 18.59 16.82 -7.89
C MET A 1 18.48 15.53 -8.71
N TRP A 2 17.60 14.60 -8.36
CA TRP A 2 17.47 13.34 -9.12
C TRP A 2 17.02 13.65 -10.55
N PRO A 3 17.69 13.13 -11.59
CA PRO A 3 17.48 13.58 -12.97
C PRO A 3 16.10 13.20 -13.54
N PHE A 4 15.42 12.24 -12.92
CA PHE A 4 14.09 11.74 -13.30
C PHE A 4 12.94 12.38 -12.50
N LEU A 5 13.23 13.34 -11.60
CA LEU A 5 12.21 14.04 -10.83
C LEU A 5 11.92 15.41 -11.46
N SER A 6 10.91 15.45 -12.33
CA SER A 6 10.54 16.64 -13.11
C SER A 6 9.17 17.21 -12.77
N ASP A 7 8.28 16.40 -12.23
CA ASP A 7 6.85 16.69 -12.06
C ASP A 7 6.24 15.93 -10.88
N PRO A 8 5.02 16.28 -10.42
CA PRO A 8 4.39 15.58 -9.29
C PRO A 8 4.25 14.05 -9.48
N PRO A 9 3.81 13.52 -10.65
CA PRO A 9 3.78 12.08 -10.89
C PRO A 9 5.13 11.37 -10.68
N SER A 10 6.23 11.92 -11.22
CA SER A 10 7.57 11.33 -11.05
C SER A 10 8.02 11.31 -9.57
N ILE A 11 7.63 12.32 -8.79
CA ILE A 11 7.87 12.34 -7.34
C ILE A 11 7.09 11.22 -6.65
N VAL A 12 5.81 11.04 -6.98
CA VAL A 12 5.00 9.94 -6.42
C VAL A 12 5.60 8.59 -6.80
N GLN A 13 5.98 8.38 -8.06
CA GLN A 13 6.60 7.14 -8.53
C GLN A 13 7.86 6.81 -7.73
N PHE A 14 8.73 7.79 -7.51
CA PHE A 14 9.95 7.59 -6.72
C PHE A 14 9.64 7.27 -5.25
N ILE A 15 8.70 7.99 -4.62
CA ILE A 15 8.25 7.70 -3.25
C ILE A 15 7.69 6.27 -3.14
N MET A 16 6.85 5.85 -4.08
CA MET A 16 6.25 4.52 -4.06
C MET A 16 7.28 3.41 -4.32
N LEU A 17 8.28 3.65 -5.18
CA LEU A 17 9.41 2.73 -5.37
C LEU A 17 10.14 2.48 -4.05
N ILE A 18 10.57 3.55 -3.37
CA ILE A 18 11.36 3.46 -2.15
C ILE A 18 10.55 3.01 -0.93
N ALA A 19 9.22 3.19 -0.93
CA ALA A 19 8.35 2.73 0.14
C ALA A 19 7.92 1.27 -0.05
N CYS A 20 7.42 0.92 -1.23
CA CYS A 20 6.82 -0.39 -1.47
C CYS A 20 7.84 -1.51 -1.59
N VAL A 21 9.02 -1.27 -2.18
CA VAL A 21 10.03 -2.34 -2.33
C VAL A 21 10.56 -2.83 -0.97
N PRO A 22 11.06 -1.96 -0.07
CA PRO A 22 11.51 -2.40 1.25
C PRO A 22 10.37 -2.97 2.11
N MET A 23 9.18 -2.37 2.06
CA MET A 23 8.01 -2.88 2.78
C MET A 23 7.61 -4.27 2.28
N GLY A 24 7.57 -4.48 0.97
CA GLY A 24 7.25 -5.78 0.37
C GLY A 24 8.31 -6.85 0.66
N LEU A 25 9.59 -6.50 0.61
CA LEU A 25 10.67 -7.39 1.05
C LEU A 25 10.52 -7.77 2.52
N SER A 26 10.18 -6.82 3.39
CA SER A 26 9.98 -7.13 4.81
C SER A 26 8.79 -8.07 5.05
N HIS A 27 7.72 -7.98 4.24
CA HIS A 27 6.59 -8.91 4.28
C HIS A 27 7.00 -10.34 3.91
N ILE A 28 7.95 -10.49 2.98
CA ILE A 28 8.43 -11.79 2.51
C ILE A 28 9.48 -12.39 3.46
N VAL A 29 10.47 -11.59 3.86
CA VAL A 29 11.61 -12.05 4.67
C VAL A 29 11.24 -12.17 6.15
N ARG A 30 10.35 -11.29 6.64
CA ARG A 30 9.94 -11.23 8.05
C ARG A 30 8.42 -11.21 8.21
N PRO A 31 7.67 -12.20 7.69
CA PRO A 31 6.21 -12.21 7.78
C PRO A 31 5.70 -12.18 9.22
N ALA A 32 6.43 -12.78 10.17
CA ALA A 32 6.07 -12.79 11.59
C ALA A 32 5.91 -11.39 12.20
N LEU A 33 6.77 -10.43 11.82
CA LEU A 33 6.68 -9.05 12.29
C LEU A 33 5.33 -8.43 11.92
N TRP A 34 4.85 -8.70 10.71
CA TRP A 34 3.60 -8.16 10.22
C TRP A 34 2.39 -8.90 10.77
N ILE A 35 2.48 -10.23 10.96
CA ILE A 35 1.46 -11.01 11.67
C ILE A 35 1.25 -10.42 13.06
N ASP A 36 2.32 -10.20 13.83
CA ASP A 36 2.23 -9.66 15.19
C ASP A 36 1.67 -8.23 15.19
N PHE A 37 2.09 -7.39 14.24
CA PHE A 37 1.57 -6.03 14.08
C PHE A 37 0.05 -6.03 13.83
N PHE A 38 -0.43 -6.83 12.88
CA PHE A 38 -1.86 -6.89 12.55
C PHE A 38 -2.69 -7.62 13.61
N ALA A 39 -2.12 -8.59 14.33
CA ALA A 39 -2.77 -9.20 15.49
C ALA A 39 -3.00 -8.17 16.60
N ARG A 40 -2.00 -7.32 16.90
CA ARG A 40 -2.16 -6.22 17.87
C ARG A 40 -3.21 -5.20 17.43
N LEU A 41 -3.24 -4.84 16.14
CA LEU A 41 -4.29 -3.99 15.58
C LEU A 41 -5.67 -4.62 15.76
N THR A 42 -5.79 -5.93 15.52
CA THR A 42 -7.05 -6.68 15.69
C THR A 42 -7.51 -6.70 17.14
N ALA A 43 -6.60 -6.94 18.08
CA ALA A 43 -6.88 -6.93 19.51
C ALA A 43 -7.36 -5.56 20.03
N MET A 44 -6.96 -4.47 19.40
CA MET A 44 -7.41 -3.12 19.75
C MET A 44 -8.84 -2.79 19.28
N GLY A 45 -9.48 -3.64 18.46
CA GLY A 45 -10.83 -3.37 17.96
C GLY A 45 -10.91 -2.15 17.04
N ARG A 46 -11.93 -1.30 17.24
CA ARG A 46 -12.17 -0.10 16.41
C ARG A 46 -11.01 0.92 16.44
N PRO A 47 -10.37 1.22 17.59
CA PRO A 47 -9.14 2.02 17.61
C PRO A 47 -8.03 1.46 16.71
N GLY A 48 -7.85 0.14 16.69
CA GLY A 48 -6.89 -0.52 15.82
C GLY A 48 -7.22 -0.35 14.33
N LEU A 49 -8.50 -0.42 13.97
CA LEU A 49 -8.95 -0.11 12.61
C LEU A 49 -8.64 1.33 12.21
N VAL A 50 -8.92 2.31 13.08
CA VAL A 50 -8.64 3.73 12.82
C VAL A 50 -7.14 3.94 12.63
N LEU A 51 -6.30 3.37 13.50
CA LEU A 51 -4.85 3.46 13.39
C LEU A 51 -4.36 2.86 12.07
N LYS A 52 -4.83 1.65 11.72
CA LYS A 52 -4.49 0.97 10.47
C LYS A 52 -4.84 1.84 9.26
N VAL A 53 -6.04 2.40 9.22
CA VAL A 53 -6.50 3.22 8.09
C VAL A 53 -5.68 4.51 7.99
N LEU A 54 -5.57 5.28 9.07
CA LEU A 54 -4.96 6.61 9.03
C LEU A 54 -3.42 6.57 8.92
N ALA A 55 -2.76 5.58 9.54
CA ALA A 55 -1.30 5.49 9.54
C ALA A 55 -0.75 4.69 8.35
N VAL A 56 -1.49 3.69 7.83
CA VAL A 56 -0.95 2.76 6.82
C VAL A 56 -1.56 2.98 5.43
N GLU A 57 -2.85 3.33 5.34
CA GLU A 57 -3.56 3.32 4.06
C GLU A 57 -3.85 4.70 3.48
N LEU A 58 -4.22 5.67 4.33
CA LEU A 58 -4.70 6.99 3.90
C LEU A 58 -3.65 7.78 3.13
N TRP A 59 -2.44 7.93 3.68
CA TRP A 59 -1.41 8.78 3.09
C TRP A 59 -0.96 8.33 1.69
N PRO A 60 -0.60 7.06 1.44
CA PRO A 60 -0.27 6.64 0.08
C PRO A 60 -1.46 6.76 -0.88
N ALA A 61 -2.69 6.52 -0.41
CA ALA A 61 -3.89 6.72 -1.24
C ALA A 61 -4.06 8.18 -1.66
N LEU A 62 -3.99 9.11 -0.71
CA LEU A 62 -4.11 10.55 -0.98
C LEU A 62 -3.00 11.02 -1.91
N LEU A 63 -1.75 10.62 -1.65
CA LEU A 63 -0.60 11.00 -2.46
C LEU A 63 -0.80 10.60 -3.93
N ILE A 64 -1.20 9.36 -4.19
CA ILE A 64 -1.42 8.87 -5.56
C ILE A 64 -2.65 9.52 -6.19
N VAL A 65 -3.80 9.54 -5.50
CA VAL A 65 -5.05 10.06 -6.09
C VAL A 65 -4.94 11.55 -6.40
N SER A 66 -4.21 12.34 -5.59
CA SER A 66 -4.07 13.77 -5.83
C SER A 66 -2.99 14.14 -6.83
N LEU A 67 -1.88 13.40 -6.89
CA LEU A 67 -0.69 13.80 -7.66
C LEU A 67 -0.28 12.83 -8.79
N HIS A 68 -0.97 11.69 -8.96
CA HIS A 68 -0.58 10.66 -9.93
C HIS A 68 -1.80 10.08 -10.69
N GLN A 69 -2.20 10.76 -11.77
CA GLN A 69 -3.29 10.34 -12.68
C GLN A 69 -2.77 9.90 -14.06
N VAL A 70 -1.77 9.01 -14.06
CA VAL A 70 -1.17 8.47 -15.29
C VAL A 70 -1.80 7.12 -15.62
N TRP A 71 -2.55 7.06 -16.71
CA TRP A 71 -3.37 5.90 -17.11
C TRP A 71 -2.75 5.06 -18.24
N SER A 72 -1.43 5.13 -18.41
CA SER A 72 -0.69 4.47 -19.48
C SER A 72 0.62 3.86 -18.97
N GLY A 73 1.16 2.92 -19.75
CA GLY A 73 2.45 2.28 -19.46
C GLY A 73 2.47 1.57 -18.09
N PRO A 74 3.68 1.38 -17.51
CA PRO A 74 3.83 0.81 -16.16
C PRO A 74 3.18 1.66 -15.06
N ALA A 75 3.04 2.97 -15.27
CA ALA A 75 2.50 3.92 -14.30
C ALA A 75 1.03 3.64 -13.93
N ILE A 76 0.25 3.01 -14.83
CA ILE A 76 -1.16 2.67 -14.58
C ILE A 76 -1.34 1.81 -13.31
N VAL A 77 -0.35 0.98 -12.98
CA VAL A 77 -0.37 0.13 -11.77
C VAL A 77 -0.47 0.99 -10.52
N LEU A 78 0.26 2.10 -10.47
CA LEU A 78 0.22 3.04 -9.35
C LEU A 78 -1.14 3.70 -9.23
N THR A 79 -1.68 4.22 -10.34
CA THR A 79 -2.99 4.89 -10.33
C THR A 79 -4.12 3.95 -9.92
N LEU A 80 -4.13 2.72 -10.42
CA LEU A 80 -5.07 1.68 -9.98
C LEU A 80 -4.90 1.34 -8.49
N TYR A 81 -3.66 1.17 -8.03
CA TYR A 81 -3.37 0.89 -6.63
C TYR A 81 -3.84 2.03 -5.70
N GLY A 82 -3.59 3.29 -6.06
CA GLY A 82 -4.04 4.45 -5.31
C GLY A 82 -5.55 4.52 -5.18
N TRP A 83 -6.28 4.36 -6.28
CA TRP A 83 -7.75 4.35 -6.25
C TRP A 83 -8.33 3.17 -5.47
N ALA A 84 -7.74 1.96 -5.60
CA ALA A 84 -8.15 0.81 -4.81
C ALA A 84 -7.91 1.05 -3.31
N GLN A 85 -6.76 1.63 -2.94
CA GLN A 85 -6.43 1.96 -1.55
C GLN A 85 -7.35 3.05 -1.00
N PHE A 86 -7.65 4.08 -1.80
CA PHE A 86 -8.59 5.13 -1.42
C PHE A 86 -9.99 4.56 -1.18
N GLY A 87 -10.48 3.70 -2.08
CA GLY A 87 -11.73 2.98 -1.90
C GLY A 87 -11.76 2.14 -0.61
N LYS A 88 -10.67 1.42 -0.30
CA LYS A 88 -10.54 0.67 0.96
C LYS A 88 -10.63 1.56 2.19
N VAL A 89 -10.00 2.74 2.18
CA VAL A 89 -10.06 3.71 3.27
C VAL A 89 -11.51 4.13 3.53
N TRP A 90 -12.24 4.51 2.48
CA TRP A 90 -13.66 4.87 2.57
C TRP A 90 -14.50 3.72 3.12
N ILE A 91 -14.34 2.52 2.57
CA ILE A 91 -15.08 1.33 3.01
C ILE A 91 -14.79 1.03 4.48
N ALA A 92 -13.53 1.10 4.90
CA ALA A 92 -13.14 0.80 6.28
C ALA A 92 -13.70 1.81 7.29
N LEU A 93 -13.74 3.11 6.95
CA LEU A 93 -14.25 4.15 7.84
C LEU A 93 -15.79 4.21 7.88
N LEU A 94 -16.45 4.05 6.73
CA LEU A 94 -17.92 4.10 6.65
C LEU A 94 -18.58 2.77 7.03
N PHE A 95 -17.91 1.64 6.79
CA PHE A 95 -18.40 0.30 7.05
C PHE A 95 -17.39 -0.49 7.89
N PRO A 96 -17.18 -0.13 9.17
CA PRO A 96 -16.11 -0.67 10.01
C PRO A 96 -16.18 -2.18 10.21
N ALA A 97 -17.36 -2.80 10.12
CA ALA A 97 -17.49 -4.27 10.16
C ALA A 97 -16.69 -4.96 9.04
N ILE A 98 -16.64 -4.36 7.84
CA ILE A 98 -15.86 -4.87 6.70
C ILE A 98 -14.37 -4.69 6.97
N GLY A 99 -13.96 -3.51 7.46
CA GLY A 99 -12.57 -3.21 7.80
C GLY A 99 -12.02 -4.13 8.89
N MET A 100 -12.80 -4.36 9.96
CA MET A 100 -12.45 -5.28 11.05
C MET A 100 -12.29 -6.72 10.55
N ARG A 101 -13.18 -7.20 9.67
CA ARG A 101 -13.07 -8.54 9.07
C ARG A 101 -11.80 -8.68 8.26
N SER A 102 -11.43 -7.67 7.48
CA SER A 102 -10.18 -7.66 6.70
C SER A 102 -8.94 -7.71 7.60
N MET A 103 -8.97 -7.05 8.76
CA MET A 103 -7.83 -7.02 9.68
C MET A 103 -7.59 -8.39 10.33
N ALA A 104 -8.66 -9.10 10.69
CA ALA A 104 -8.60 -10.47 11.21
C ALA A 104 -8.09 -11.51 10.18
N MET A 105 -8.11 -11.19 8.88
CA MET A 105 -7.60 -12.11 7.85
C MET A 105 -6.08 -12.31 7.91
N ALA A 106 -5.35 -11.36 8.51
CA ALA A 106 -3.91 -11.48 8.73
C ALA A 106 -3.56 -12.72 9.56
N GLU A 107 -4.31 -12.97 10.64
CA GLU A 107 -4.15 -14.16 11.47
C GLU A 107 -4.57 -15.43 10.73
N LYS A 108 -5.68 -15.38 9.98
CA LYS A 108 -6.22 -16.53 9.25
C LYS A 108 -5.29 -17.02 8.12
N HIS A 109 -4.67 -16.11 7.37
CA HIS A 109 -3.79 -16.48 6.27
C HIS A 109 -2.32 -16.64 6.67
N GLY A 110 -1.93 -16.11 7.84
CA GLY A 110 -0.59 -16.20 8.38
C GLY A 110 0.47 -15.75 7.38
N ALA A 111 1.62 -16.44 7.38
CA ALA A 111 2.78 -16.04 6.58
C ALA A 111 2.51 -16.01 5.07
N ARG A 112 1.66 -16.90 4.54
CA ARG A 112 1.34 -16.95 3.10
C ARG A 112 0.62 -15.68 2.64
N GLY A 113 -0.29 -15.16 3.47
CA GLY A 113 -0.99 -13.90 3.18
C GLY A 113 -0.02 -12.72 3.09
N PHE A 114 0.94 -12.65 4.01
CA PHE A 114 1.96 -11.59 4.00
C PHE A 114 2.93 -11.73 2.84
N VAL A 115 3.38 -12.94 2.49
CA VAL A 115 4.22 -13.16 1.29
C VAL A 115 3.50 -12.68 0.03
N ALA A 116 2.22 -13.02 -0.14
CA ALA A 116 1.44 -12.55 -1.29
C ALA A 116 1.29 -11.02 -1.31
N GLY A 117 1.01 -10.39 -0.16
CA GLY A 117 1.00 -8.94 -0.02
C GLY A 117 2.36 -8.30 -0.32
N GLY A 118 3.45 -8.94 0.09
CA GLY A 118 4.80 -8.48 -0.20
C GLY A 118 5.16 -8.53 -1.68
N LEU A 119 4.76 -9.59 -2.39
CA LEU A 119 4.92 -9.71 -3.84
C LEU A 119 4.13 -8.61 -4.57
N LEU A 120 2.90 -8.32 -4.13
CA LEU A 120 2.10 -7.22 -4.67
C LEU A 120 2.80 -5.86 -4.47
N LEU A 121 3.29 -5.59 -3.25
CA LEU A 121 4.02 -4.35 -2.95
C LEU A 121 5.28 -4.21 -3.81
N ILE A 122 6.05 -5.29 -3.97
CA ILE A 122 7.22 -5.28 -4.87
C ILE A 122 6.79 -4.99 -6.31
N ALA A 123 5.72 -5.62 -6.80
CA ALA A 123 5.22 -5.36 -8.16
C ALA A 123 4.80 -3.90 -8.36
N VAL A 124 4.10 -3.30 -7.38
CA VAL A 124 3.75 -1.86 -7.38
C VAL A 124 5.01 -0.99 -7.40
N GLY A 125 5.97 -1.27 -6.52
CA GLY A 125 7.22 -0.50 -6.43
C GLY A 125 8.08 -0.59 -7.69
N LEU A 126 8.23 -1.78 -8.26
CA LEU A 126 8.97 -1.99 -9.52
C LEU A 126 8.26 -1.33 -10.71
N SER A 127 6.93 -1.35 -10.75
CA SER A 127 6.17 -0.64 -11.78
C SER A 127 6.35 0.88 -11.65
N ALA A 128 6.43 1.41 -10.43
CA ALA A 128 6.75 2.80 -10.17
C ALA A 128 8.16 3.16 -10.66
N GLY A 129 9.15 2.31 -10.37
CA GLY A 129 10.52 2.49 -10.84
C GLY A 129 10.64 2.42 -12.37
N ALA A 130 9.93 1.50 -13.02
CA ALA A 130 9.89 1.40 -14.47
C ALA A 130 9.24 2.65 -15.11
N ALA A 131 8.19 3.19 -14.48
CA ALA A 131 7.50 4.38 -14.94
C ALA A 131 8.40 5.63 -14.98
N LEU A 132 9.39 5.75 -14.09
CA LEU A 132 10.34 6.87 -14.06
C LEU A 132 11.17 7.01 -15.36
N TYR A 133 11.26 5.93 -16.14
CA TYR A 133 12.01 5.89 -17.39
C TYR A 133 11.11 5.62 -18.61
N TRP A 134 9.80 5.69 -18.41
CA TRP A 134 8.81 5.45 -19.46
C TRP A 134 8.46 6.76 -20.16
N ALA A 135 8.72 6.83 -21.46
CA ALA A 135 8.42 7.99 -22.31
C ALA A 135 6.94 8.10 -22.68
#